data_AF-A0A919SLX7-F1
#
_entry.id   AF-A0A919SLX7-F1
#
_cell.length_a   1.000
_cell.length_b   1.000
_cell.length_c   1.000
_cell.angle_alpha   90.00
_cell.angle_beta   90.00
_cell.angle_gamma   90.00
#
_symmetry.space_group_name_H-M   'P 1'
#
loop_
_entity.id
_entity.type
_entity.pdbx_description
1 polymer ?
#
loop_
_entity_poly.entity_id
_entity_poly.type
_entity_poly.pdbx_seq_one_letter_code
_entity_poly.pdbx_strand_id
1 'polypeptide(L)'
;MVRVTRRLALWQADLDGGVCAAPEECVEFLRDRESIPLVLEHREHGVTPARQLFETSLSEDVEWQFGAIVWPPDLRPGVLVTVSWQSAKDEVVVRTVPLEEPMRVDGVNYYHEYDPRVVTREFDAGESNRGQVLRAVRRLGRVFSDGSAVLAEAGLAAHCGLGRGARGSFLLRNAVDQLIREGYLTRVPGSVDKAGYPSYPAVEGQKPAEMLFYAPLVEPAPYPGDPDFAEGEGADRRDHWVNGFVRKLPPGAQPSEKQVTLHEKAVESEQVPASPLAPGYTFVKKHHRT
;
A
#
# COMPACT_ATOMS: atom_id res chain seq x y z
N MET A 1 8.15 24.29 28.38
CA MET A 1 8.99 23.53 27.43
C MET A 1 8.04 22.85 26.46
N VAL A 2 8.06 23.26 25.21
CA VAL A 2 7.14 22.71 24.19
C VAL A 2 7.82 21.48 23.57
N ARG A 3 7.11 20.36 23.52
CA ARG A 3 7.51 19.15 22.81
C ARG A 3 6.40 18.82 21.83
N VAL A 4 6.78 18.67 20.57
CA VAL A 4 5.86 18.35 19.47
C VAL A 4 6.27 17.01 18.89
N THR A 5 5.29 16.19 18.54
CA THR A 5 5.51 14.91 17.88
C THR A 5 4.37 14.64 16.92
N ARG A 6 4.67 14.49 15.64
CA ARG A 6 3.70 14.16 14.59
C ARG A 6 4.16 12.91 13.86
N ARG A 7 3.23 12.00 13.62
CA ARG A 7 3.47 10.79 12.82
C ARG A 7 2.75 10.94 11.49
N LEU A 8 3.45 10.65 10.39
CA LEU A 8 2.93 10.79 9.03
C LEU A 8 3.50 9.71 8.12
N ALA A 9 2.79 9.41 7.05
CA ALA A 9 3.24 8.49 6.00
C ALA A 9 3.89 9.28 4.87
N LEU A 10 5.03 8.79 4.38
CA LEU A 10 5.71 9.35 3.21
C LEU A 10 4.99 8.95 1.93
N TRP A 11 4.70 9.92 1.07
CA TRP A 11 4.22 9.71 -0.30
C TRP A 11 5.40 9.61 -1.26
N GLN A 12 5.18 9.16 -2.50
CA GLN A 12 6.26 9.12 -3.49
C GLN A 12 6.85 10.53 -3.73
N ALA A 13 6.00 11.56 -3.73
CA ALA A 13 6.44 12.96 -3.87
C ALA A 13 7.36 13.41 -2.73
N ASP A 14 7.15 12.93 -1.50
CA ASP A 14 8.01 13.26 -0.35
C ASP A 14 9.39 12.63 -0.50
N LEU A 15 9.42 11.38 -0.99
CA LEU A 15 10.65 10.63 -1.25
C LEU A 15 11.45 11.27 -2.39
N ASP A 16 10.79 11.57 -3.51
CA ASP A 16 11.43 12.14 -4.70
C ASP A 16 11.87 13.60 -4.46
N GLY A 17 11.06 14.36 -3.72
CA GLY A 17 11.32 15.76 -3.41
C GLY A 17 12.32 15.96 -2.27
N GLY A 18 12.63 14.91 -1.50
CA GLY A 18 13.46 15.03 -0.31
C GLY A 18 12.83 15.94 0.74
N VAL A 19 11.51 15.85 0.92
CA VAL A 19 10.74 16.71 1.84
C VAL A 19 10.04 15.91 2.92
N CYS A 20 9.74 16.56 4.05
CA CYS A 20 8.99 15.99 5.15
C CYS A 20 8.08 17.05 5.78
N ALA A 21 6.78 16.77 5.89
CA ALA A 21 5.83 17.70 6.49
C ALA A 21 6.20 18.06 7.93
N ALA A 22 6.19 19.35 8.22
CA ALA A 22 6.50 19.89 9.53
C ALA A 22 5.26 19.87 10.45
N PRO A 23 5.41 19.59 11.75
CA PRO A 23 4.37 19.88 12.73
C PRO A 23 4.09 21.40 12.78
N GLU A 24 2.85 21.83 12.63
CA GLU A 24 2.49 23.27 12.62
C GLU A 24 3.01 24.00 13.86
N GLU A 25 3.02 23.32 15.00
CA GLU A 25 3.43 23.89 16.29
C GLU A 25 4.92 24.21 16.38
N CYS A 26 5.77 23.64 15.50
CA CYS A 26 7.18 24.01 15.43
C CYS A 26 7.46 25.14 14.43
N VAL A 27 6.54 25.38 13.48
CA VAL A 27 6.71 26.38 12.40
C VAL A 27 6.89 27.78 12.98
N GLU A 28 6.07 28.17 13.96
CA GLU A 28 6.17 29.50 14.58
C GLU A 28 7.55 29.80 15.18
N PHE A 29 8.30 28.77 15.59
CA PHE A 29 9.60 28.90 16.23
C PHE A 29 10.77 28.76 15.25
N LEU A 30 10.54 28.10 14.12
CA LEU A 30 11.59 27.69 13.20
C LEU A 30 11.53 28.44 11.86
N ARG A 31 10.40 29.04 11.47
CA ARG A 31 10.20 29.66 10.14
C ARG A 31 11.20 30.77 9.79
N ASP A 32 11.72 31.46 10.80
CA ASP A 32 12.68 32.57 10.62
C ASP A 32 14.14 32.09 10.66
N ARG A 33 14.38 30.79 10.85
CA ARG A 33 15.72 30.21 10.85
C ARG A 33 16.15 29.88 9.42
N GLU A 34 17.31 30.39 9.02
CA GLU A 34 17.91 30.07 7.72
C GLU A 34 18.36 28.62 7.62
N SER A 35 18.80 28.03 8.74
CA SER A 35 19.16 26.62 8.84
C SER A 35 18.62 25.98 10.12
N ILE A 36 18.13 24.77 9.98
CA ILE A 36 17.56 23.92 11.01
C ILE A 36 18.25 22.56 10.90
N PRO A 37 18.98 22.10 11.93
CA PRO A 37 19.56 20.76 11.91
C PRO A 37 18.44 19.72 12.03
N LEU A 38 18.34 18.84 11.04
CA LEU A 38 17.42 17.70 11.02
C LEU A 38 18.22 16.41 11.13
N VAL A 39 17.90 15.63 12.15
CA VAL A 39 18.49 14.30 12.38
C VAL A 39 17.50 13.25 11.89
N LEU A 40 17.92 12.44 10.93
CA LEU A 40 17.20 11.23 10.56
C LEU A 40 17.77 10.04 11.32
N GLU A 41 16.94 9.42 12.15
CA GLU A 41 17.22 8.16 12.83
C GLU A 41 16.50 7.02 12.12
N HIS A 42 17.27 6.11 11.55
CA HIS A 42 16.79 5.04 10.69
C HIS A 42 17.50 3.72 11.01
N ARG A 43 16.96 2.59 10.54
CA ARG A 43 17.69 1.33 10.52
C ARG A 43 17.68 0.77 9.11
N GLU A 44 18.83 0.69 8.47
CA GLU A 44 18.94 0.17 7.11
C GLU A 44 18.35 -1.23 7.06
N HIS A 45 17.34 -1.42 6.21
CA HIS A 45 16.57 -2.65 6.09
C HIS A 45 16.00 -3.18 7.42
N GLY A 46 15.73 -2.28 8.36
CA GLY A 46 15.21 -2.59 9.70
C GLY A 46 16.26 -3.07 10.71
N VAL A 47 17.51 -3.25 10.30
CA VAL A 47 18.56 -3.91 11.10
C VAL A 47 19.62 -2.92 11.57
N THR A 48 20.38 -2.34 10.65
CA THR A 48 21.60 -1.58 10.97
C THR A 48 21.27 -0.13 11.32
N PRO A 49 21.49 0.34 12.56
CA PRO A 49 21.18 1.72 12.93
C PRO A 49 22.01 2.71 12.10
N ALA A 50 21.31 3.64 11.46
CA ALA A 50 21.88 4.75 10.72
C ALA A 50 21.38 6.07 11.32
N ARG A 51 22.29 7.02 11.47
CA ARG A 51 21.98 8.39 11.87
C ARG A 51 22.56 9.34 10.84
N GLN A 52 21.72 10.15 10.23
CA GLN A 52 22.12 11.14 9.24
C GLN A 52 21.72 12.53 9.73
N LEU A 53 22.56 13.52 9.48
CA LEU A 53 22.32 14.92 9.82
C LEU A 53 22.19 15.71 8.52
N PHE A 54 21.15 16.52 8.44
CA PHE A 54 20.85 17.41 7.33
C PHE A 54 20.75 18.84 7.84
N GLU A 55 21.29 19.77 7.07
CA GLU A 55 20.95 21.18 7.21
C GLU A 55 19.74 21.45 6.32
N THR A 56 18.58 21.67 6.93
CA THR A 56 17.32 21.95 6.22
C THR A 56 16.83 23.37 6.53
N SER A 57 15.93 23.89 5.70
CA SER A 57 15.09 25.04 6.03
C SER A 57 13.62 24.64 6.02
N LEU A 58 12.76 25.53 6.52
CA LEU A 58 11.32 25.41 6.33
C LEU A 58 10.92 26.10 5.03
N SER A 59 10.04 25.45 4.29
CA SER A 59 9.38 26.02 3.12
C SER A 59 7.88 25.74 3.18
N GLU A 60 7.09 26.64 2.59
CA GLU A 60 5.65 26.47 2.46
C GLU A 60 5.33 26.23 0.98
N ASP A 61 4.73 25.08 0.69
CA ASP A 61 4.10 24.80 -0.61
C ASP A 61 2.58 24.70 -0.41
N VAL A 62 2.05 23.48 -0.22
CA VAL A 62 0.68 23.27 0.26
C VAL A 62 0.61 23.24 1.79
N GLU A 63 1.61 22.63 2.43
CA GLU A 63 1.83 22.63 3.87
C GLU A 63 3.28 23.03 4.15
N TRP A 64 3.59 23.37 5.41
CA TRP A 64 4.97 23.59 5.85
C TRP A 64 5.77 22.29 5.83
N GLN A 65 6.97 22.33 5.27
CA GLN A 65 7.83 21.16 5.12
C GLN A 65 9.30 21.48 5.34
N PHE A 66 10.02 20.50 5.89
CA PHE A 66 11.47 20.41 5.83
C PHE A 66 11.88 19.89 4.45
N GLY A 67 13.02 20.33 3.92
CA GLY A 67 13.52 19.95 2.61
C GLY A 67 14.97 19.48 2.63
N ALA A 68 15.53 19.22 1.45
CA ALA A 68 16.91 18.76 1.27
C ALA A 68 17.26 17.48 2.07
N ILE A 69 16.26 16.63 2.31
CA ILE A 69 16.42 15.34 2.97
C ILE A 69 16.81 14.30 1.92
N VAL A 70 17.91 13.58 2.15
CA VAL A 70 18.26 12.40 1.34
C VAL A 70 17.68 11.18 2.04
N TRP A 71 16.58 10.65 1.52
CA TRP A 71 15.93 9.49 2.11
C TRP A 71 16.74 8.21 1.90
N PRO A 72 16.78 7.29 2.89
CA PRO A 72 17.38 5.97 2.72
C PRO A 72 16.75 5.21 1.55
N PRO A 73 17.57 4.51 0.73
CA PRO A 73 17.11 3.89 -0.52
C PRO A 73 16.19 2.67 -0.32
N ASP A 74 16.05 2.18 0.91
CA ASP A 74 15.13 1.11 1.30
C ASP A 74 13.76 1.64 1.75
N LEU A 75 13.57 2.95 1.88
CA LEU A 75 12.26 3.54 2.14
C LEU A 75 11.37 3.46 0.89
N ARG A 76 10.08 3.23 1.13
CA ARG A 76 9.05 3.08 0.10
C ARG A 76 7.86 3.96 0.45
N PRO A 77 7.03 4.34 -0.55
CA PRO A 77 5.79 5.05 -0.27
C PRO A 77 4.95 4.30 0.77
N GLY A 78 4.40 5.05 1.71
CA GLY A 78 3.65 4.57 2.85
C GLY A 78 4.46 4.38 4.13
N VAL A 79 5.81 4.39 4.10
CA VAL A 79 6.60 4.30 5.34
C VAL A 79 6.20 5.43 6.29
N LEU A 80 6.00 5.07 7.56
CA LEU A 80 5.64 5.98 8.62
C LEU A 80 6.91 6.57 9.25
N VAL A 81 6.99 7.90 9.27
CA VAL A 81 8.00 8.65 9.99
C VAL A 81 7.37 9.37 11.17
N THR A 82 8.14 9.49 12.24
CA THR A 82 7.80 10.31 13.41
C THR A 82 8.70 11.53 13.44
N VAL A 83 8.14 12.71 13.22
CA VAL A 83 8.82 14.00 13.32
C VAL A 83 8.64 14.52 14.75
N SER A 84 9.73 14.83 15.42
CA SER A 84 9.71 15.35 16.79
C SER A 84 10.62 16.54 16.95
N TRP A 85 10.15 17.52 17.72
CA TRP A 85 10.88 18.75 18.01
C TRP A 85 10.65 19.16 19.46
N GLN A 86 11.66 19.78 20.06
CA GLN A 86 11.59 20.29 21.42
C GLN A 86 12.19 21.69 21.45
N SER A 87 11.49 22.66 22.05
CA SER A 87 11.93 24.06 22.06
C SER A 87 13.27 24.32 22.76
N ALA A 88 13.75 23.38 23.58
CA ALA A 88 15.04 23.46 24.26
C ALA A 88 16.18 22.81 23.46
N LYS A 89 15.87 22.17 22.33
CA LYS A 89 16.83 21.56 21.42
C LYS A 89 16.78 22.34 20.10
N ASP A 90 17.95 22.52 19.50
CA ASP A 90 18.03 23.19 18.20
C ASP A 90 17.77 22.25 17.03
N GLU A 91 17.60 20.95 17.27
CA GLU A 91 17.40 19.93 16.24
C GLU A 91 15.94 19.44 16.12
N VAL A 92 15.56 19.13 14.89
CA VAL A 92 14.37 18.32 14.56
C VAL A 92 14.81 16.88 14.39
N VAL A 93 14.07 15.92 14.95
CA VAL A 93 14.39 14.50 14.80
C VAL A 93 13.28 13.81 14.03
N VAL A 94 13.63 13.22 12.89
CA VAL A 94 12.78 12.34 12.08
C VAL A 94 13.20 10.91 12.35
N ARG A 95 12.25 10.03 12.68
CA ARG A 95 12.55 8.63 13.01
C ARG A 95 11.67 7.65 12.24
N THR A 96 12.26 6.59 11.70
CA THR A 96 11.54 5.39 11.25
C THR A 96 11.52 4.32 12.33
N VAL A 97 10.47 3.49 12.36
CA VAL A 97 10.36 2.35 13.27
C VAL A 97 10.46 1.07 12.46
N PRO A 98 11.41 0.16 12.74
CA PRO A 98 11.51 -1.12 12.02
C PRO A 98 10.30 -2.00 12.33
N LEU A 99 9.88 -2.83 11.38
CA LEU A 99 8.94 -3.92 11.65
C LEU A 99 9.63 -5.01 12.47
N GLU A 100 8.87 -5.73 13.29
CA GLU A 100 9.37 -6.95 13.96
C GLU A 100 9.72 -8.03 12.93
N GLU A 101 8.90 -8.15 11.88
CA GLU A 101 9.13 -9.02 10.72
C GLU A 101 8.96 -8.21 9.44
N PRO A 102 9.97 -8.15 8.55
CA PRO A 102 9.84 -7.54 7.23
C PRO A 102 8.72 -8.18 6.42
N MET A 103 8.00 -7.35 5.68
CA MET A 103 6.86 -7.80 4.87
C MET A 103 6.99 -7.35 3.43
N ARG A 104 6.52 -8.18 2.51
CA ARG A 104 6.40 -7.89 1.09
C ARG A 104 4.93 -7.69 0.75
N VAL A 105 4.59 -6.48 0.28
CA VAL A 105 3.24 -6.11 -0.14
C VAL A 105 3.20 -5.97 -1.65
N ASP A 106 2.48 -6.86 -2.33
CA ASP A 106 2.41 -6.92 -3.80
C ASP A 106 3.78 -6.88 -4.50
N GLY A 107 4.76 -7.58 -3.92
CA GLY A 107 6.12 -7.64 -4.45
C GLY A 107 7.07 -6.54 -3.96
N VAL A 108 6.59 -5.55 -3.20
CA VAL A 108 7.41 -4.47 -2.64
C VAL A 108 7.76 -4.78 -1.19
N ASN A 109 9.06 -4.81 -0.87
CA ASN A 109 9.52 -5.06 0.50
C ASN A 109 9.38 -3.80 1.38
N TYR A 110 8.92 -4.01 2.60
CA TYR A 110 8.80 -3.04 3.67
C TYR A 110 9.54 -3.59 4.90
N TYR A 111 10.50 -2.82 5.39
CA TYR A 111 11.28 -3.13 6.60
C TYR A 111 10.90 -2.25 7.80
N HIS A 112 10.03 -1.26 7.56
CA HIS A 112 9.61 -0.25 8.53
C HIS A 112 8.09 -0.18 8.60
N GLU A 113 7.57 0.28 9.74
CA GLU A 113 6.14 0.54 9.91
C GLU A 113 5.63 1.42 8.77
N TYR A 114 4.47 1.08 8.20
CA TYR A 114 3.91 1.76 7.04
C TYR A 114 2.40 1.92 7.16
N ASP A 115 1.80 2.85 6.41
CA ASP A 115 0.36 3.01 6.24
C ASP A 115 -0.12 2.23 5.01
N PRO A 116 -0.88 1.13 5.18
CA PRO A 116 -1.41 0.34 4.07
C PRO A 116 -2.26 1.13 3.08
N ARG A 117 -2.87 2.23 3.50
CA ARG A 117 -3.69 3.09 2.63
C ARG A 117 -2.83 3.81 1.61
N VAL A 118 -1.70 4.37 2.05
CA VAL A 118 -0.76 5.06 1.16
C VAL A 118 -0.09 4.05 0.23
N VAL A 119 0.37 2.91 0.74
CA VAL A 119 0.88 1.78 -0.07
C VAL A 119 -0.11 1.39 -1.18
N THR A 120 -1.40 1.39 -0.86
CA THR A 120 -2.44 1.07 -1.83
C THR A 120 -2.56 2.14 -2.91
N ARG A 121 -2.61 3.42 -2.54
CA ARG A 121 -2.79 4.55 -3.45
C ARG A 121 -1.58 4.78 -4.37
N GLU A 122 -0.38 4.66 -3.80
CA GLU A 122 0.87 5.01 -4.48
C GLU A 122 1.39 3.91 -5.41
N PHE A 123 0.87 2.70 -5.30
CA PHE A 123 1.30 1.58 -6.12
C PHE A 123 1.15 1.85 -7.62
N ASP A 124 2.23 1.64 -8.36
CA ASP A 124 2.23 1.72 -9.82
C ASP A 124 1.98 0.34 -10.46
N ALA A 125 0.73 0.11 -10.83
CA ALA A 125 0.34 -1.08 -11.58
C ALA A 125 0.74 -1.05 -13.09
N GLY A 126 1.36 0.02 -13.56
CA GLY A 126 1.76 0.21 -14.95
C GLY A 126 0.64 0.61 -15.91
N GLU A 127 0.98 0.70 -17.19
CA GLU A 127 0.11 1.25 -18.23
C GLU A 127 -0.73 0.21 -18.98
N SER A 128 -0.51 -1.08 -18.71
CA SER A 128 -1.29 -2.16 -19.34
C SER A 128 -2.78 -2.03 -19.01
N ASN A 129 -3.68 -2.65 -19.79
CA ASN A 129 -5.11 -2.61 -19.49
C ASN A 129 -5.42 -3.13 -18.07
N ARG A 130 -4.66 -4.14 -17.60
CA ARG A 130 -4.74 -4.65 -16.23
C ARG A 130 -4.24 -3.62 -15.22
N GLY A 131 -3.10 -2.99 -15.52
CA GLY A 131 -2.53 -1.93 -14.71
C GLY A 131 -3.48 -0.76 -14.52
N GLN A 132 -4.15 -0.33 -15.60
CA GLN A 132 -5.17 0.73 -15.57
C GLN A 132 -6.36 0.35 -14.69
N VAL A 133 -6.85 -0.89 -14.76
CA VAL A 133 -7.94 -1.38 -13.88
C VAL A 133 -7.51 -1.41 -12.42
N LEU A 134 -6.34 -1.97 -12.10
CA LEU A 134 -5.82 -1.99 -10.74
C LEU A 134 -5.58 -0.59 -10.20
N ARG A 135 -5.00 0.29 -11.01
CA ARG A 135 -4.80 1.71 -10.67
C ARG A 135 -6.12 2.39 -10.36
N ALA A 136 -7.17 2.18 -11.16
CA ALA A 136 -8.49 2.74 -10.89
C ALA A 136 -9.07 2.24 -9.56
N VAL A 137 -9.06 0.93 -9.31
CA VAL A 137 -9.58 0.35 -8.06
C VAL A 137 -8.82 0.88 -6.85
N ARG A 138 -7.48 0.91 -6.89
CA ARG A 138 -6.63 1.33 -5.78
C ARG A 138 -6.63 2.84 -5.55
N ARG A 139 -6.59 3.66 -6.61
CA ARG A 139 -6.51 5.13 -6.53
C ARG A 139 -7.84 5.84 -6.42
N LEU A 140 -8.94 5.26 -6.89
CA LEU A 140 -10.25 5.92 -6.90
C LEU A 140 -11.28 5.18 -6.03
N GLY A 141 -11.03 3.92 -5.70
CA GLY A 141 -11.85 3.18 -4.76
C GLY A 141 -11.78 3.74 -3.34
N ARG A 142 -12.71 3.28 -2.51
CA ARG A 142 -12.63 3.42 -1.06
C ARG A 142 -11.58 2.44 -0.54
N VAL A 143 -10.55 2.96 0.11
CA VAL A 143 -9.46 2.17 0.69
C VAL A 143 -9.71 2.00 2.19
N PHE A 144 -9.61 0.77 2.68
CA PHE A 144 -9.78 0.40 4.08
C PHE A 144 -8.46 0.49 4.85
N SER A 145 -8.51 0.36 6.18
CA SER A 145 -7.32 0.45 7.04
C SER A 145 -6.29 -0.67 6.80
N ASP A 146 -6.70 -1.81 6.27
CA ASP A 146 -5.79 -2.91 5.92
C ASP A 146 -5.23 -2.82 4.50
N GLY A 147 -5.46 -1.69 3.80
CA GLY A 147 -5.01 -1.49 2.42
C GLY A 147 -5.89 -2.17 1.37
N SER A 148 -6.93 -2.92 1.77
CA SER A 148 -7.92 -3.37 0.79
C SER A 148 -8.67 -2.18 0.18
N ALA A 149 -9.18 -2.33 -1.04
CA ALA A 149 -9.89 -1.27 -1.74
C ALA A 149 -11.13 -1.79 -2.46
N VAL A 150 -12.17 -0.96 -2.55
CA VAL A 150 -13.41 -1.31 -3.24
C VAL A 150 -13.85 -0.19 -4.20
N LEU A 151 -14.25 -0.58 -5.40
CA LEU A 151 -14.77 0.33 -6.43
C LEU A 151 -15.96 -0.33 -7.14
N ALA A 152 -17.02 0.44 -7.44
CA ALA A 152 -18.16 -0.06 -8.19
C ALA A 152 -17.77 -0.38 -9.64
N GLU A 153 -18.09 -1.59 -10.11
CA GLU A 153 -17.68 -2.05 -11.46
C GLU A 153 -18.33 -1.20 -12.57
N ALA A 154 -19.55 -0.72 -12.34
CA ALA A 154 -20.30 0.09 -13.31
C ALA A 154 -19.58 1.40 -13.71
N GLY A 155 -18.76 1.98 -12.83
CA GLY A 155 -18.00 3.21 -13.10
C GLY A 155 -16.61 2.97 -13.69
N LEU A 156 -16.14 1.73 -13.73
CA LEU A 156 -14.75 1.40 -14.02
C LEU A 156 -14.27 1.90 -15.39
N ALA A 157 -15.13 1.79 -16.42
CA ALA A 157 -14.80 2.24 -17.77
C ALA A 157 -14.43 3.74 -17.81
N ALA A 158 -15.18 4.58 -17.08
CA ALA A 158 -14.92 6.01 -17.02
C ALA A 158 -13.57 6.32 -16.37
N HIS A 159 -13.14 5.50 -15.40
CA HIS A 159 -11.92 5.70 -14.62
C HIS A 159 -10.65 5.16 -15.28
N CYS A 160 -10.76 4.10 -16.10
CA CYS A 160 -9.59 3.49 -16.72
C CYS A 160 -9.23 4.09 -18.08
N GLY A 161 -10.08 4.96 -18.65
CA GLY A 161 -9.97 5.38 -20.05
C GLY A 161 -10.24 4.25 -21.06
N LEU A 162 -10.65 3.07 -20.57
CA LEU A 162 -11.04 1.89 -21.34
C LEU A 162 -12.56 1.81 -21.46
N GLY A 163 -13.07 0.90 -22.29
CA GLY A 163 -14.51 0.65 -22.37
C GLY A 163 -15.27 1.41 -23.46
N ARG A 164 -14.62 2.34 -24.20
CA ARG A 164 -15.25 3.01 -25.35
C ARG A 164 -15.30 2.10 -26.59
N GLY A 165 -16.50 1.90 -27.13
CA GLY A 165 -16.75 1.03 -28.28
C GLY A 165 -16.52 -0.45 -28.00
N ALA A 166 -16.90 -1.32 -28.93
CA ALA A 166 -16.87 -2.77 -28.74
C ALA A 166 -15.48 -3.31 -28.34
N ARG A 167 -14.42 -2.79 -28.98
CA ARG A 167 -13.03 -3.17 -28.66
C ARG A 167 -12.64 -2.74 -27.24
N GLY A 168 -12.93 -1.51 -26.85
CA GLY A 168 -12.61 -1.00 -25.51
C GLY A 168 -13.36 -1.77 -24.42
N SER A 169 -14.64 -2.08 -24.64
CA SER A 169 -15.44 -2.88 -23.70
C SER A 169 -14.92 -4.31 -23.57
N PHE A 170 -14.46 -4.91 -24.68
CA PHE A 170 -13.83 -6.24 -24.67
C PHE A 170 -12.53 -6.24 -23.87
N LEU A 171 -11.64 -5.27 -24.12
CA LEU A 171 -10.35 -5.16 -23.41
C LEU A 171 -10.55 -4.94 -21.89
N LEU A 172 -11.50 -4.09 -21.52
CA LEU A 172 -11.83 -3.87 -20.11
C LEU A 172 -12.30 -5.15 -19.43
N ARG A 173 -13.27 -5.84 -20.04
CA ARG A 173 -13.81 -7.10 -19.50
C ARG A 173 -12.72 -8.16 -19.37
N ASN A 174 -11.89 -8.31 -20.40
CA ASN A 174 -10.79 -9.26 -20.41
C ASN A 174 -9.77 -8.97 -19.30
N ALA A 175 -9.41 -7.69 -19.10
CA ALA A 175 -8.50 -7.28 -18.03
C ALA A 175 -9.08 -7.57 -16.63
N VAL A 176 -10.36 -7.24 -16.39
CA VAL A 176 -11.03 -7.53 -15.11
C VAL A 176 -11.09 -9.04 -14.86
N ASP A 177 -11.51 -9.82 -15.85
CA ASP A 177 -11.62 -11.27 -15.71
C ASP A 177 -10.26 -11.94 -15.48
N GLN A 178 -9.19 -11.43 -16.09
CA GLN A 178 -7.83 -11.89 -15.84
C GLN A 178 -7.38 -11.56 -14.41
N LEU A 179 -7.60 -10.34 -13.94
CA LEU A 179 -7.25 -9.94 -12.56
C LEU A 179 -8.02 -10.74 -11.50
N ILE A 180 -9.28 -11.09 -11.77
CA ILE A 180 -10.07 -11.97 -10.89
C ILE A 180 -9.50 -13.39 -10.92
N ARG A 181 -9.14 -13.92 -12.10
CA ARG A 181 -8.57 -15.25 -12.26
C ARG A 181 -7.21 -15.39 -11.55
N GLU A 182 -6.41 -14.34 -11.59
CA GLU A 182 -5.11 -14.23 -10.90
C GLU A 182 -5.26 -13.82 -9.43
N GLY A 183 -6.49 -13.60 -8.94
CA GLY A 183 -6.73 -13.34 -7.52
C GLY A 183 -6.31 -11.95 -7.04
N TYR A 184 -6.06 -10.99 -7.92
CA TYR A 184 -5.88 -9.58 -7.55
C TYR A 184 -7.20 -8.89 -7.21
N LEU A 185 -8.28 -9.28 -7.90
CA LEU A 185 -9.61 -8.72 -7.70
C LEU A 185 -10.64 -9.80 -7.39
N THR A 186 -11.75 -9.39 -6.79
CA THR A 186 -12.92 -10.24 -6.59
C THR A 186 -14.19 -9.42 -6.70
N ARG A 187 -15.20 -9.99 -7.36
CA ARG A 187 -16.54 -9.40 -7.40
C ARG A 187 -17.26 -9.68 -6.09
N VAL A 188 -17.77 -8.63 -5.46
CA VAL A 188 -18.54 -8.72 -4.21
C VAL A 188 -19.77 -7.82 -4.29
N PRO A 189 -20.88 -8.19 -3.62
CA PRO A 189 -22.02 -7.30 -3.50
C PRO A 189 -21.70 -6.14 -2.56
N GLY A 190 -22.02 -4.92 -2.97
CA GLY A 190 -21.91 -3.72 -2.15
C GLY A 190 -23.03 -2.73 -2.47
N SER A 191 -22.85 -1.48 -2.07
CA SER A 191 -23.78 -0.40 -2.40
C SER A 191 -23.06 0.89 -2.72
N VAL A 192 -23.70 1.76 -3.50
CA VAL A 192 -23.26 3.14 -3.72
C VAL A 192 -24.26 4.10 -3.10
N ASP A 193 -23.76 5.16 -2.49
CA ASP A 193 -24.60 6.25 -2.01
C ASP A 193 -25.07 7.16 -3.17
N LYS A 194 -25.78 8.23 -2.83
CA LYS A 194 -26.29 9.20 -3.83
C LYS A 194 -25.19 9.96 -4.56
N ALA A 195 -24.00 10.06 -3.98
CA ALA A 195 -22.82 10.68 -4.59
C ALA A 195 -21.99 9.68 -5.41
N GLY A 196 -22.37 8.39 -5.42
CA GLY A 196 -21.64 7.33 -6.09
C GLY A 196 -20.48 6.76 -5.27
N TYR A 197 -20.36 7.11 -3.98
CA TYR A 197 -19.30 6.61 -3.13
C TYR A 197 -19.54 5.13 -2.78
N PRO A 198 -18.55 4.24 -2.99
CA PRO A 198 -18.73 2.81 -2.77
C PRO A 198 -18.69 2.46 -1.27
N SER A 199 -19.61 1.62 -0.87
CA SER A 199 -19.69 1.02 0.47
C SER A 199 -19.64 -0.50 0.37
N TYR A 200 -18.82 -1.08 1.24
CA TYR A 200 -18.75 -2.51 1.45
C TYR A 200 -18.58 -2.78 2.95
N PRO A 201 -19.37 -3.70 3.55
CA PRO A 201 -20.53 -4.39 2.97
C PRO A 201 -21.65 -3.44 2.48
N ALA A 202 -22.63 -3.98 1.75
CA ALA A 202 -23.78 -3.19 1.30
C ALA A 202 -24.52 -2.56 2.50
N VAL A 203 -24.89 -1.29 2.37
CA VAL A 203 -25.58 -0.52 3.40
C VAL A 203 -27.07 -0.43 3.04
N GLU A 204 -27.93 -0.65 4.03
CA GLU A 204 -29.38 -0.53 3.86
C GLU A 204 -29.79 0.86 3.36
N GLY A 205 -30.73 0.92 2.41
CA GLY A 205 -31.21 2.17 1.80
C GLY A 205 -30.28 2.78 0.75
N GLN A 206 -29.06 2.26 0.56
CA GLN A 206 -28.20 2.64 -0.56
C GLN A 206 -28.49 1.80 -1.81
N LYS A 207 -28.07 2.27 -2.99
CA LYS A 207 -28.29 1.57 -4.26
C LYS A 207 -27.36 0.35 -4.32
N PRO A 208 -27.87 -0.89 -4.46
CA PRO A 208 -27.02 -2.07 -4.63
C PRO A 208 -26.14 -1.96 -5.88
N ALA A 209 -24.91 -2.43 -5.80
CA ALA A 209 -23.98 -2.47 -6.91
C ALA A 209 -22.99 -3.64 -6.79
N GLU A 210 -22.57 -4.17 -7.94
CA GLU A 210 -21.43 -5.08 -8.02
C GLU A 210 -20.13 -4.29 -7.84
N MET A 211 -19.29 -4.77 -6.93
CA MET A 211 -18.04 -4.14 -6.56
C MET A 211 -16.85 -4.98 -6.97
N LEU A 212 -15.78 -4.32 -7.41
CA LEU A 212 -14.46 -4.91 -7.50
C LEU A 212 -13.72 -4.63 -6.19
N PHE A 213 -13.41 -5.71 -5.48
CA PHE A 213 -12.64 -5.70 -4.25
C PHE A 213 -11.20 -6.13 -4.54
N TYR A 214 -10.25 -5.28 -4.17
CA TYR A 214 -8.83 -5.54 -4.15
C TYR A 214 -8.40 -5.85 -2.71
N ALA A 215 -7.58 -6.89 -2.55
CA ALA A 215 -6.90 -7.21 -1.30
C ALA A 215 -5.39 -7.29 -1.58
N PRO A 216 -4.54 -6.60 -0.80
CA PRO A 216 -3.10 -6.71 -0.97
C PRO A 216 -2.62 -8.14 -0.74
N LEU A 217 -1.67 -8.61 -1.55
CA LEU A 217 -0.89 -9.80 -1.22
C LEU A 217 0.20 -9.40 -0.22
N VAL A 218 0.16 -9.97 0.98
CA VAL A 218 1.17 -9.74 2.02
C VAL A 218 1.88 -11.05 2.29
N GLU A 219 3.20 -11.04 2.15
CA GLU A 219 4.10 -12.18 2.37
C GLU A 219 5.25 -11.75 3.28
N PRO A 220 5.93 -12.67 3.99
CA PRO A 220 7.21 -12.34 4.62
C PRO A 220 8.21 -11.84 3.57
N ALA A 221 8.94 -10.78 3.88
CA ALA A 221 10.07 -10.34 3.07
C ALA A 221 11.37 -10.97 3.59
N PRO A 222 12.34 -11.28 2.71
CA PRO A 222 13.65 -11.77 3.13
C PRO A 222 14.40 -10.70 3.91
N TYR A 223 15.18 -11.12 4.91
CA TYR A 223 16.14 -10.26 5.60
C TYR A 223 17.39 -10.04 4.74
N PRO A 224 18.12 -8.93 4.96
CA PRO A 224 19.47 -8.79 4.41
C PRO A 224 20.35 -9.99 4.76
N GLY A 225 20.93 -10.62 3.75
CA GLY A 225 21.76 -11.83 3.88
C GLY A 225 21.03 -13.15 3.67
N ASP A 226 19.70 -13.15 3.52
CA ASP A 226 18.96 -14.34 3.09
C ASP A 226 19.24 -14.67 1.61
N PRO A 227 19.21 -15.95 1.20
CA PRO A 227 19.43 -16.34 -0.20
C PRO A 227 18.45 -15.69 -1.19
N ASP A 228 17.24 -15.39 -0.71
CA ASP A 228 16.17 -14.76 -1.49
C ASP A 228 16.21 -13.23 -1.43
N PHE A 229 17.17 -12.65 -0.70
CA PHE A 229 17.40 -11.20 -0.64
C PHE A 229 18.09 -10.73 -1.93
N ALA A 230 17.40 -9.90 -2.71
CA ALA A 230 17.97 -9.23 -3.86
C ALA A 230 18.27 -7.76 -3.49
N GLU A 231 19.56 -7.38 -3.46
CA GLU A 231 19.97 -5.98 -3.39
C GLU A 231 19.72 -5.30 -4.75
N GLY A 232 18.84 -4.30 -4.78
CA GLY A 232 18.63 -3.49 -5.98
C GLY A 232 17.32 -2.71 -6.00
N GLU A 233 17.39 -1.50 -6.58
CA GLU A 233 16.24 -0.65 -6.91
C GLU A 233 15.29 -1.36 -7.88
N GLY A 234 13.99 -1.19 -7.63
CA GLY A 234 12.93 -1.66 -8.52
C GLY A 234 12.56 -3.13 -8.28
N ALA A 235 11.57 -3.36 -7.42
CA ALA A 235 10.62 -4.44 -7.65
C ALA A 235 9.76 -4.09 -8.87
N ASP A 236 10.42 -3.84 -10.00
CA ASP A 236 9.79 -3.65 -11.29
C ASP A 236 9.36 -5.06 -11.73
N ARG A 237 8.05 -5.30 -11.63
CA ARG A 237 7.28 -6.25 -12.46
C ARG A 237 8.03 -7.52 -12.88
N ARG A 238 8.66 -8.24 -11.94
CA ARG A 238 9.21 -9.54 -12.30
C ARG A 238 8.05 -10.51 -12.41
N ASP A 239 7.80 -10.98 -13.62
CA ASP A 239 7.04 -12.19 -13.89
C ASP A 239 7.47 -13.26 -12.87
N HIS A 240 6.57 -13.64 -11.96
CA HIS A 240 6.88 -14.65 -10.97
C HIS A 240 5.70 -15.56 -10.71
N TRP A 241 6.03 -16.82 -10.43
CA TRP A 241 5.07 -17.80 -9.96
C TRP A 241 4.79 -17.53 -8.49
N VAL A 242 3.54 -17.22 -8.19
CA VAL A 242 3.05 -17.16 -6.82
C VAL A 242 2.51 -18.52 -6.45
N ASN A 243 3.02 -19.09 -5.35
CA ASN A 243 2.54 -20.36 -4.81
C ASN A 243 1.07 -20.25 -4.38
N GLY A 244 0.43 -21.38 -4.07
CA GLY A 244 -0.89 -21.32 -3.45
C GLY A 244 -0.80 -20.61 -2.10
N PHE A 245 -1.69 -19.67 -1.81
CA PHE A 245 -1.70 -18.97 -0.52
C PHE A 245 -3.12 -18.71 -0.02
N VAL A 246 -3.23 -18.55 1.29
CA VAL A 246 -4.45 -18.11 1.95
C VAL A 246 -4.45 -16.59 2.00
N ARG A 247 -5.51 -15.96 1.49
CA ARG A 247 -5.67 -14.51 1.49
C ARG A 247 -6.91 -14.14 2.31
N LYS A 248 -6.85 -12.99 2.96
CA LYS A 248 -7.99 -12.43 3.67
C LYS A 248 -9.09 -12.05 2.67
N LEU A 249 -10.31 -12.47 2.93
CA LEU A 249 -11.49 -11.97 2.24
C LEU A 249 -11.93 -10.64 2.84
N PRO A 250 -12.68 -9.85 2.06
CA PRO A 250 -13.38 -8.70 2.62
C PRO A 250 -14.16 -9.05 3.91
N PRO A 251 -14.29 -8.10 4.86
CA PRO A 251 -15.06 -8.32 6.08
C PRO A 251 -16.50 -8.80 5.79
N GLY A 252 -16.89 -9.95 6.35
CA GLY A 252 -18.22 -10.54 6.16
C GLY A 252 -18.38 -11.42 4.91
N ALA A 253 -17.38 -11.49 4.03
CA ALA A 253 -17.37 -12.46 2.94
C ALA A 253 -16.87 -13.84 3.42
N GLN A 254 -17.38 -14.89 2.79
CA GLN A 254 -16.97 -16.28 3.02
C GLN A 254 -16.39 -16.88 1.73
N PRO A 255 -15.43 -17.81 1.84
CA PRO A 255 -14.89 -18.50 0.68
C PRO A 255 -16.00 -19.33 0.02
N SER A 256 -16.02 -19.34 -1.32
CA SER A 256 -16.89 -20.27 -2.04
C SER A 256 -16.51 -21.72 -1.72
N GLU A 257 -17.46 -22.67 -1.78
CA GLU A 257 -17.17 -24.10 -1.58
C GLU A 257 -16.00 -24.58 -2.45
N LYS A 258 -15.93 -24.12 -3.70
CA LYS A 258 -14.82 -24.41 -4.62
C LYS A 258 -13.45 -23.98 -4.07
N GLN A 259 -13.37 -22.83 -3.41
CA GLN A 259 -12.13 -22.32 -2.80
C GLN A 259 -11.77 -23.12 -1.54
N VAL A 260 -12.77 -23.57 -0.76
CA VAL A 260 -12.57 -24.47 0.38
C VAL A 260 -12.01 -25.82 -0.10
N THR A 261 -12.61 -26.44 -1.12
CA THR A 261 -12.10 -27.71 -1.69
C THR A 261 -10.70 -27.57 -2.30
N LEU A 262 -10.38 -26.42 -2.91
CA LEU A 262 -9.03 -26.16 -3.42
C LEU A 262 -8.01 -26.05 -2.29
N HIS A 263 -8.39 -25.43 -1.17
CA HIS A 263 -7.55 -25.35 0.02
C HIS A 263 -7.28 -26.73 0.61
N GLU A 264 -8.32 -27.55 0.79
CA GLU A 264 -8.18 -28.93 1.29
C GLU A 264 -7.18 -29.75 0.45
N LYS A 265 -7.28 -29.66 -0.88
CA LYS A 265 -6.33 -30.30 -1.79
C LYS A 265 -4.90 -29.75 -1.69
N ALA A 266 -4.77 -28.45 -1.43
CA ALA A 266 -3.46 -27.82 -1.25
C ALA A 266 -2.80 -28.22 0.08
N VAL A 267 -3.60 -28.42 1.14
CA VAL A 267 -3.15 -29.03 2.40
C VAL A 267 -2.73 -30.48 2.18
N GLU A 268 -3.53 -31.29 1.50
CA GLU A 268 -3.20 -32.70 1.18
C GLU A 268 -1.91 -32.85 0.36
N SER A 269 -1.56 -31.85 -0.44
CA SER A 269 -0.35 -31.82 -1.27
C SER A 269 0.82 -31.03 -0.66
N GLU A 270 0.72 -30.67 0.63
CA GLU A 270 1.76 -29.96 1.39
C GLU A 270 2.17 -28.61 0.78
N GLN A 271 1.29 -27.97 -0.01
CA GLN A 271 1.55 -26.68 -0.64
C GLN A 271 1.27 -25.49 0.29
N VAL A 272 0.45 -25.70 1.32
CA VAL A 272 0.12 -24.74 2.37
C VAL A 272 0.07 -25.44 3.72
N PRO A 273 0.23 -24.70 4.84
CA PRO A 273 0.17 -25.29 6.19
C PRO A 273 -1.12 -26.08 6.42
N ALA A 274 -1.01 -27.21 7.13
CA ALA A 274 -2.13 -28.08 7.48
C ALA A 274 -3.02 -27.50 8.58
N SER A 275 -3.63 -26.35 8.30
CA SER A 275 -4.57 -25.65 9.16
C SER A 275 -5.86 -25.38 8.39
N PRO A 276 -7.06 -25.57 8.97
CA PRO A 276 -8.31 -25.20 8.34
C PRO A 276 -8.32 -23.73 7.93
N LEU A 277 -8.98 -23.42 6.82
CA LEU A 277 -9.08 -22.06 6.32
C LEU A 277 -9.87 -21.19 7.33
N ALA A 278 -9.21 -20.18 7.89
CA ALA A 278 -9.83 -19.32 8.91
C ALA A 278 -11.07 -18.57 8.36
N PRO A 279 -12.08 -18.27 9.21
CA PRO A 279 -13.24 -17.49 8.79
C PRO A 279 -12.83 -16.16 8.16
N GLY A 280 -13.45 -15.82 7.02
CA GLY A 280 -13.12 -14.59 6.29
C GLY A 280 -11.76 -14.65 5.56
N TYR A 281 -11.25 -15.84 5.26
CA TYR A 281 -10.13 -16.04 4.34
C TYR A 281 -10.57 -16.86 3.13
N THR A 282 -9.76 -16.92 2.08
CA THR A 282 -9.96 -17.72 0.86
C THR A 282 -8.64 -18.24 0.33
N PHE A 283 -8.66 -19.33 -0.43
CA PHE A 283 -7.45 -19.92 -0.99
C PHE A 283 -7.24 -19.56 -2.46
N VAL A 284 -6.18 -18.82 -2.71
CA VAL A 284 -5.75 -18.50 -4.07
C VAL A 284 -4.79 -19.58 -4.51
N LYS A 285 -5.17 -20.32 -5.56
CA LYS A 285 -4.29 -21.34 -6.16
C LYS A 285 -3.03 -20.70 -6.75
N LYS A 286 -1.99 -21.52 -6.90
CA LYS A 286 -0.76 -21.16 -7.63
C LYS A 286 -1.10 -20.51 -8.97
N HIS A 287 -0.53 -19.35 -9.23
CA HIS A 287 -0.73 -18.60 -10.48
C HIS A 287 0.53 -17.82 -10.84
N HIS A 288 0.59 -17.40 -12.10
CA HIS A 288 1.66 -16.54 -12.59
C HIS A 288 1.20 -15.09 -12.46
N ARG A 289 2.01 -14.25 -11.80
CA ARG A 289 1.82 -12.80 -11.77
C ARG A 289 2.76 -12.18 -12.79
N THR A 290 2.20 -11.42 -13.72
CA THR A 290 2.90 -10.58 -14.72
C THR A 290 2.52 -9.13 -14.52
#